data_AF-A0AAW2XXV8-F1
#
_entry.id   AF-A0AAW2XXV8-F1
#
_cell.length_a   1.000
_cell.length_b   1.000
_cell.length_c   1.000
_cell.angle_alpha   90.00
_cell.angle_beta   90.00
_cell.angle_gamma   90.00
#
_symmetry.space_group_name_H-M   'P 1'
#
loop_
_entity.id
_entity.type
_entity.pdbx_description
1 polymer ?
#
loop_
_entity_poly.entity_id
_entity_poly.type
_entity_poly.pdbx_seq_one_letter_code
_entity_poly.pdbx_strand_id
1 'polypeptide(L)' 'MHSDQQLFSGASTDSQVTAYTNNPAAFFADFASAMIRMGNLSPLTGSSGEIRNNCRKIN' A
#
# COMPACT_ATOMS: atom_id res chain seq x y z
N MET A 1 -14.58 -7.21 7.54
CA MET A 1 -13.52 -8.23 7.51
C MET A 1 -13.91 -9.41 6.59
N HIS A 2 -14.49 -9.14 5.41
CA HIS A 2 -14.73 -10.16 4.38
C HIS A 2 -13.54 -10.24 3.43
N SER A 3 -13.07 -9.07 2.95
CA SER A 3 -11.89 -8.93 2.09
C SER A 3 -10.63 -9.55 2.68
N ASP A 4 -10.44 -9.48 4.00
CA ASP A 4 -9.26 -10.05 4.66
C ASP A 4 -9.27 -11.58 4.58
N GLN A 5 -10.40 -12.21 4.88
CA GLN A 5 -10.53 -13.67 4.79
C GLN A 5 -10.42 -14.18 3.34
N GLN A 6 -10.80 -13.37 2.35
CA GLN A 6 -10.65 -13.75 0.94
C GLN A 6 -9.18 -13.98 0.55
N LEU A 7 -8.22 -13.37 1.25
CA LEU A 7 -6.79 -13.60 1.02
C LEU A 7 -6.33 -15.03 1.39
N PHE A 8 -7.09 -15.72 2.25
CA PHE A 8 -6.80 -17.08 2.71
C PHE A 8 -8.09 -17.93 2.70
N SER A 9 -8.58 -18.23 1.50
CA SER A 9 -9.88 -18.89 1.27
C SER A 9 -9.83 -20.03 0.26
N GLY A 10 -8.67 -20.65 0.06
CA GLY A 10 -8.42 -21.66 -0.96
C GLY A 10 -8.08 -21.07 -2.33
N ALA A 11 -7.63 -19.81 -2.36
CA ALA A 11 -7.35 -19.05 -3.57
C ALA A 11 -5.85 -18.97 -3.87
N SER A 12 -5.48 -18.28 -4.96
CA SER A 12 -4.08 -18.14 -5.38
C SER A 12 -3.20 -17.34 -4.40
N THR A 13 -3.80 -16.62 -3.45
CA THR A 13 -3.09 -15.79 -2.45
C THR A 13 -2.71 -16.54 -1.19
N ASP A 14 -3.25 -17.75 -0.98
CA ASP A 14 -3.08 -18.51 0.26
C ASP A 14 -1.60 -18.81 0.57
N SER A 15 -0.82 -19.13 -0.47
CA SER A 15 0.62 -19.40 -0.35
C SER A 15 1.40 -18.16 0.09
N GLN A 16 1.01 -16.97 -0.36
CA GLN A 16 1.65 -15.72 0.02
C GLN A 16 1.32 -15.35 1.47
N VAL A 17 0.06 -15.53 1.89
CA VAL A 17 -0.34 -15.35 3.30
C VAL A 17 0.49 -16.27 4.19
N THR A 18 0.60 -17.56 3.83
CA THR A 18 1.42 -18.54 4.55
C THR A 18 2.89 -18.14 4.60
N ALA A 19 3.45 -17.65 3.47
CA ALA A 19 4.84 -17.18 3.41
C ALA A 19 5.10 -16.01 4.35
N TYR A 20 4.21 -15.02 4.39
CA TYR A 20 4.31 -13.86 5.27
C TYR A 20 4.12 -14.21 6.75
N THR A 21 3.26 -15.17 7.08
CA THR A 21 3.13 -15.67 8.46
C THR A 21 4.41 -16.36 8.94
N ASN A 22 5.06 -17.14 8.07
CA ASN A 22 6.30 -17.85 8.42
C ASN A 22 7.54 -16.96 8.38
N ASN A 23 7.52 -15.85 7.64
CA ASN A 23 8.62 -14.90 7.54
C ASN A 23 8.13 -13.45 7.57
N PRO A 24 7.97 -12.86 8.77
CA PRO A 24 7.54 -11.47 8.92
C PRO A 24 8.51 -10.46 8.28
N ALA A 25 9.81 -10.76 8.21
CA ALA A 25 10.78 -9.86 7.59
C ALA A 25 10.54 -9.70 6.08
N ALA A 26 10.14 -10.80 5.40
CA ALA A 26 9.73 -10.74 4.00
C ALA A 26 8.49 -9.85 3.80
N PHE A 27 7.48 -10.01 4.68
CA PHE A 27 6.31 -9.14 4.66
C PHE A 27 6.67 -7.65 4.79
N PHE A 28 7.51 -7.29 5.77
CA PHE A 28 7.87 -5.89 5.98
C PHE A 28 8.65 -5.29 4.81
N ALA A 29 9.54 -6.07 4.18
CA ALA A 29 10.28 -5.63 3.00
C ALA A 29 9.34 -5.37 1.80
N ASP A 30 8.41 -6.30 1.55
CA ASP A 30 7.45 -6.17 0.46
C ASP A 30 6.42 -5.07 0.74
N PHE A 31 6.00 -4.92 1.99
CA PHE A 31 5.12 -3.83 2.42
C PHE A 31 5.76 -2.46 2.19
N ALA A 32 7.03 -2.27 2.57
CA ALA A 32 7.75 -1.02 2.33
C ALA A 32 7.82 -0.71 0.81
N SER A 33 8.12 -1.72 0.01
CA SER A 33 8.16 -1.60 -1.46
C SER A 33 6.79 -1.24 -2.04
N ALA A 34 5.71 -1.86 -1.54
CA ALA A 34 4.34 -1.58 -1.96
C ALA A 34 3.91 -0.14 -1.59
N MET A 35 4.28 0.34 -0.41
CA MET A 35 3.98 1.70 0.05
C MET A 35 4.69 2.77 -0.80
N ILE A 36 5.95 2.54 -1.18
CA ILE A 36 6.68 3.42 -2.11
C ILE A 36 5.96 3.46 -3.47
N ARG A 37 5.58 2.30 -3.99
CA ARG A 37 4.90 2.21 -5.29
C ARG A 37 3.54 2.91 -5.27
N MET A 38 2.79 2.77 -4.17
CA MET A 38 1.51 3.44 -3.94
C MET A 38 1.68 4.97 -3.81
N GLY A 39 2.71 5.44 -3.11
CA GLY A 39 3.00 6.87 -2.96
C GLY A 39 3.38 7.56 -4.28
N ASN A 40 3.87 6.79 -5.24
CA ASN A 40 4.22 7.27 -6.58
C ASN A 40 3.05 7.22 -7.58
N LEU A 41 1.82 6.89 -7.14
CA LEU A 41 0.65 6.92 -8.01
C LEU A 41 0.24 8.37 -8.33
N SER A 42 0.49 8.78 -9.57
CA SER A 42 0.01 10.04 -10.16
C SER A 42 0.21 11.30 -9.29
N PRO A 43 1.41 11.56 -8.73
CA PRO A 43 1.65 12.74 -7.93
C PRO A 43 1.60 14.01 -8.79
N LEU A 44 1.13 15.11 -8.21
CA LEU A 44 1.35 16.45 -8.75
C LEU A 44 2.81 16.83 -8.51
N THR A 45 3.54 17.16 -9.58
CA THR A 45 4.98 17.44 -9.54
C THR A 45 5.33 18.75 -10.26
N GLY A 46 6.55 19.23 -10.05
CA GLY A 46 7.01 20.51 -10.59
C GLY A 46 6.18 21.67 -10.04
N SER A 47 5.66 22.52 -10.93
CA SER A 47 4.76 23.62 -10.59
C SER A 47 3.27 23.25 -10.69
N SER A 48 2.93 21.97 -10.86
CA SER A 48 1.53 21.52 -10.92
C SER A 48 0.92 21.47 -9.51
N GLY A 49 -0.21 22.13 -9.30
CA GLY A 49 -0.88 22.21 -7.99
C GLY A 49 -0.43 23.41 -7.15
N GLU A 50 -0.50 23.26 -5.82
CA GLU A 50 -0.09 24.30 -4.86
C GLU A 50 0.38 23.69 -3.53
N ILE A 51 1.24 24.43 -2.82
CA ILE A 51 1.53 24.12 -1.41
C ILE A 51 0.47 24.80 -0.55
N ARG A 52 -0.43 24.02 0.04
CA ARG A 52 -1.54 24.53 0.85
C ARG A 52 -1.07 25.02 2.22
N ASN A 53 -1.52 26.20 2.62
CA ASN A 53 -1.33 26.71 3.99
C ASN A 53 -2.26 26.01 5.00
N ASN A 54 -3.40 25.51 4.52
CA ASN A 54 -4.35 24.72 5.29
C ASN A 54 -4.84 23.55 4.43
N CYS A 55 -4.54 22.31 4.81
CA CYS A 55 -4.87 21.13 4.00
C CYS A 55 -6.36 21.00 3.63
N ARG A 56 -7.26 21.63 4.41
CA ARG A 56 -8.72 21.58 4.22
C ARG A 56 -9.27 22.65 3.27
N LYS A 57 -8.44 23.61 2.81
CA LYS A 57 -8.86 24.71 1.93
C LYS A 57 -7.89 24.87 0.76
N ILE A 58 -8.42 25.30 -0.39
CA ILE A 58 -7.59 25.84 -1.49
C ILE A 58 -7.11 27.21 -1.04
N ASN A 59 -5.88 27.58 -1.39
CA ASN A 59 -5.35 28.90 -1.04
C ASN A 59 -6.11 30.04 -1.73
#